data_AF-A0A660PG38-F1
#
_entry.id   AF-A0A660PG38-F1
#
_cell.length_a   1.000
_cell.length_b   1.000
_cell.length_c   1.000
_cell.angle_alpha   90.00
_cell.angle_beta   90.00
_cell.angle_gamma   90.00
#
_symmetry.space_group_name_H-M   'P 1'
#
loop_
_entity.id
_entity.type
_entity.pdbx_description
1 polymer ?
#
loop_
_entity_poly.entity_id
_entity_poly.type
_entity_poly.pdbx_seq_one_letter_code
_entity_poly.pdbx_strand_id
1 'polypeptide(L)'
;MRQIVWLLLLIVPLLFSCNSDKKKEEQQPIIPKEKFIRLLTDIHKTDGYFSSIKQNLINDTTLNPKNFFGEVFHKYGVTNKDFQATILYYCYRMDEFEIIYEQVVQNLNQENDSLQMITGKKKMPEN
;
A
#
# COMPACT_ATOMS: atom_id res chain seq x y z
N MET A 1 -23.18 -37.08 -33.01
CA MET A 1 -21.70 -37.00 -33.10
C MET A 1 -21.21 -35.70 -33.74
N ARG A 2 -21.56 -35.35 -34.99
CA ARG A 2 -21.05 -34.15 -35.68
C ARG A 2 -21.35 -32.81 -34.97
N GLN A 3 -22.54 -32.65 -34.40
CA GLN A 3 -22.95 -31.42 -33.69
C GLN A 3 -22.22 -31.21 -32.35
N ILE A 4 -21.91 -32.29 -31.63
CA ILE A 4 -21.19 -32.23 -30.34
C ILE A 4 -19.74 -31.79 -30.55
N VAL A 5 -19.13 -32.20 -31.66
CA VAL A 5 -17.76 -31.78 -32.03
C VAL A 5 -17.68 -30.27 -32.26
N TRP A 6 -18.67 -29.67 -32.93
CA TRP A 6 -18.73 -28.21 -33.13
C TRP A 6 -18.91 -27.45 -31.82
N LEU A 7 -19.71 -27.99 -30.90
CA LEU A 7 -19.97 -27.38 -29.59
C LEU A 7 -18.74 -27.44 -28.67
N LEU A 8 -17.97 -28.54 -28.73
CA LEU A 8 -16.68 -28.69 -28.06
C LEU A 8 -15.62 -27.73 -28.64
N LEU A 9 -15.58 -27.56 -29.96
CA LEU A 9 -14.62 -26.69 -30.64
C LEU A 9 -14.81 -25.21 -30.29
N LEU A 10 -16.04 -24.78 -29.96
CA LEU A 10 -16.35 -23.43 -29.49
C LEU A 10 -16.01 -23.20 -28.01
N ILE A 11 -16.07 -24.23 -27.17
CA ILE A 11 -15.84 -24.15 -25.71
C ILE A 11 -14.36 -24.24 -25.33
N VAL A 12 -13.56 -25.00 -26.08
CA VAL A 12 -12.11 -25.18 -25.82
C VAL A 12 -11.32 -23.86 -25.77
N PRO A 13 -11.54 -22.84 -26.64
CA PRO A 13 -10.80 -21.58 -26.55
C PRO A 13 -11.15 -20.72 -25.32
N LEU A 14 -12.31 -20.93 -24.67
CA LEU A 14 -12.66 -20.20 -23.44
C LEU A 14 -11.78 -20.62 -22.24
N LEU A 15 -11.17 -21.81 -22.29
CA LEU A 15 -10.31 -22.31 -21.21
C LEU A 15 -8.88 -21.73 -21.25
N PHE A 16 -8.48 -21.08 -22.36
CA PHE A 16 -7.14 -20.50 -22.53
C PHE A 16 -7.10 -18.97 -22.37
N SER A 17 -8.23 -18.32 -22.05
CA SER A 17 -8.30 -16.84 -21.92
C SER A 17 -7.70 -16.27 -20.62
N CYS A 18 -7.15 -17.11 -19.74
CA CYS A 18 -6.56 -16.66 -18.49
C CYS A 18 -5.07 -16.98 -18.46
N ASN A 19 -4.27 -16.13 -19.11
CA ASN A 19 -2.83 -16.09 -18.85
C ASN A 19 -2.23 -14.77 -19.33
N SER A 20 -2.25 -13.76 -18.46
CA SER A 20 -1.59 -12.47 -18.70
C SER A 20 -0.83 -11.94 -17.49
N ASP A 21 -0.35 -12.81 -16.60
CA ASP A 21 0.46 -12.40 -15.44
C ASP A 21 1.97 -12.39 -15.69
N LYS A 22 2.48 -13.13 -16.69
CA LYS A 22 3.92 -13.24 -16.96
C LYS A 22 4.61 -11.93 -17.36
N LYS A 23 3.87 -10.89 -17.74
CA LYS A 23 4.44 -9.60 -18.15
C LYS A 23 4.72 -8.64 -16.98
N LYS A 24 4.28 -8.97 -15.75
CA LYS A 24 4.41 -8.11 -14.57
C LYS A 24 5.70 -8.38 -13.77
N GLU A 25 6.29 -9.56 -13.90
CA GLU A 25 7.53 -9.95 -13.17
C GLU A 25 8.80 -9.23 -13.64
N GLU A 26 8.81 -8.63 -14.83
CA GLU A 26 10.01 -7.96 -15.37
C GLU A 26 10.01 -6.42 -15.23
N GLN A 27 8.89 -5.84 -14.79
CA GLN A 27 8.78 -4.39 -14.67
C GLN A 27 9.49 -3.90 -13.41
N GLN A 28 10.00 -2.66 -13.39
CA GLN A 28 10.44 -2.02 -12.15
C GLN A 28 9.26 -1.31 -11.48
N PRO A 29 9.26 -1.13 -10.14
CA PRO A 29 8.20 -0.37 -9.48
C PRO A 29 8.26 1.10 -9.90
N ILE A 30 7.08 1.71 -10.12
CA ILE A 30 6.99 3.14 -10.49
C ILE A 30 7.57 4.02 -9.37
N ILE A 31 7.29 3.66 -8.11
CA ILE A 31 7.90 4.30 -6.95
C ILE A 31 9.03 3.39 -6.44
N PRO A 32 10.30 3.85 -6.45
CA PRO A 32 11.42 3.08 -5.93
C PRO A 32 11.19 2.61 -4.49
N LYS A 33 11.67 1.42 -4.15
CA LYS A 33 11.43 0.75 -2.86
C LYS A 33 11.64 1.65 -1.64
N GLU A 34 12.77 2.33 -1.56
CA GLU A 34 13.12 3.20 -0.42
C GLU A 34 12.19 4.41 -0.33
N LYS A 35 11.79 4.97 -1.48
CA LYS A 35 10.81 6.06 -1.54
C LYS A 35 9.42 5.56 -1.12
N PHE A 36 9.07 4.35 -1.51
CA PHE A 36 7.79 3.72 -1.17
C PHE A 36 7.66 3.40 0.33
N ILE A 37 8.74 2.92 0.96
CA ILE A 37 8.82 2.70 2.41
C ILE A 37 8.54 4.00 3.18
N ARG A 38 9.21 5.10 2.80
CA ARG A 38 8.99 6.42 3.44
C ARG A 38 7.56 6.94 3.20
N LEU A 39 7.06 6.79 1.97
CA LEU A 39 5.69 7.15 1.61
C LEU A 39 4.66 6.39 2.47
N LEU A 40 4.76 5.07 2.56
CA LEU A 40 3.87 4.24 3.39
C LEU A 40 3.94 4.63 4.87
N THR A 41 5.13 4.94 5.37
CA THR A 41 5.30 5.41 6.76
C THR A 41 4.47 6.67 7.01
N ASP A 42 4.54 7.67 6.13
CA ASP A 42 3.76 8.91 6.28
C ASP A 42 2.26 8.72 6.04
N ILE A 43 1.86 7.81 5.13
CA ILE A 43 0.45 7.42 4.95
C ILE A 43 -0.09 6.82 6.25
N HIS A 44 0.60 5.87 6.87
CA HIS A 44 0.14 5.23 8.11
C HIS A 44 0.15 6.18 9.31
N LYS A 45 1.07 7.16 9.36
CA LYS A 45 1.02 8.24 10.35
C LYS A 45 -0.22 9.11 10.18
N THR A 46 -0.56 9.44 8.93
CA THR A 46 -1.77 10.20 8.58
C THR A 46 -3.02 9.44 8.99
N ASP A 47 -3.07 8.14 8.68
CA ASP A 47 -4.17 7.25 9.05
C ASP A 47 -4.30 7.09 10.58
N GLY A 48 -3.18 6.95 11.28
CA GLY A 48 -3.14 6.93 12.75
C GLY A 48 -3.65 8.23 13.39
N TYR A 49 -3.30 9.38 12.81
CA TYR A 49 -3.83 10.68 13.23
C TYR A 49 -5.36 10.72 13.13
N PHE A 50 -5.93 10.36 11.97
CA PHE A 50 -7.39 10.36 11.79
C PHE A 50 -8.10 9.29 12.62
N SER A 51 -7.47 8.14 12.85
CA SER A 51 -7.98 7.09 13.73
C SER A 51 -8.02 7.51 15.20
N SER A 52 -7.18 8.46 15.61
CA SER A 52 -7.14 8.99 16.98
C SER A 52 -8.17 10.10 17.25
N ILE A 53 -8.77 10.68 16.20
CA ILE A 53 -9.70 11.80 16.29
C ILE A 53 -11.14 11.28 16.35
N LYS A 54 -12.00 11.96 17.12
CA LYS A 54 -13.42 11.62 17.14
C LYS A 54 -14.04 11.89 15.76
N GLN A 55 -14.77 10.92 15.21
CA GLN A 55 -15.34 10.99 13.85
C GLN A 55 -16.22 12.23 13.62
N ASN A 56 -16.90 12.73 14.64
CA ASN A 56 -17.75 13.93 14.55
C ASN A 56 -16.96 15.25 14.40
N LEU A 57 -15.63 15.22 14.56
CA LEU A 57 -14.73 16.34 14.31
C LEU A 57 -14.16 16.31 12.87
N ILE A 58 -14.27 15.17 12.18
CA ILE A 58 -13.90 15.04 10.78
C ILE A 58 -15.01 15.71 9.96
N ASN A 59 -14.70 16.87 9.41
CA ASN A 59 -15.62 17.69 8.62
C ASN A 59 -14.99 18.02 7.25
N ASP A 60 -15.81 18.48 6.31
CA ASP A 60 -15.39 18.58 4.90
C ASP A 60 -14.35 19.70 4.65
N THR A 61 -14.21 20.66 5.57
CA THR A 61 -13.52 21.93 5.28
C THR A 61 -12.16 22.10 5.96
N THR A 62 -11.90 21.51 7.14
CA THR A 62 -10.61 21.71 7.84
C THR A 62 -9.91 20.41 8.23
N LEU A 63 -10.65 19.35 8.56
CA LEU A 63 -10.10 18.04 8.90
C LEU A 63 -10.58 16.98 7.90
N ASN A 64 -10.10 17.11 6.66
CA ASN A 64 -10.47 16.22 5.55
C ASN A 64 -9.34 15.23 5.22
N PRO A 65 -9.51 13.92 5.44
CA PRO A 65 -8.47 12.92 5.17
C PRO A 65 -7.93 12.98 3.73
N LYS A 66 -8.79 13.25 2.75
CA LYS A 66 -8.37 13.30 1.34
C LYS A 66 -7.33 14.39 1.10
N ASN A 67 -7.47 15.55 1.74
CA ASN A 67 -6.51 16.65 1.60
C ASN A 67 -5.15 16.25 2.20
N PHE A 68 -5.15 15.60 3.37
CA PHE A 68 -3.92 15.18 4.04
C PHE A 68 -3.19 14.08 3.26
N PHE A 69 -3.89 13.07 2.75
CA PHE A 69 -3.27 12.08 1.86
C PHE A 69 -2.78 12.73 0.56
N GLY A 70 -3.49 13.74 0.04
CA GLY A 70 -3.05 14.55 -1.09
C GLY A 70 -1.73 15.29 -0.82
N GLU A 71 -1.58 15.89 0.36
CA GLU A 71 -0.33 16.54 0.80
C GLU A 71 0.81 15.55 0.96
N VAL A 72 0.54 14.34 1.47
CA VAL A 72 1.54 13.26 1.54
C VAL A 72 2.00 12.91 0.11
N PHE A 73 1.07 12.68 -0.83
CA PHE A 73 1.44 12.40 -2.22
C PHE A 73 2.23 13.54 -2.87
N HIS A 74 1.86 14.79 -2.60
CA HIS A 74 2.58 15.96 -3.07
C HIS A 74 4.01 16.02 -2.49
N LYS A 75 4.20 15.78 -1.19
CA LYS A 75 5.53 15.72 -0.52
C LYS A 75 6.47 14.73 -1.21
N TYR A 76 5.95 13.60 -1.67
CA TYR A 76 6.75 12.60 -2.36
C TYR A 76 6.80 12.79 -3.88
N GLY A 77 6.09 13.75 -4.46
CA GLY A 77 5.99 13.91 -5.91
C GLY A 77 5.47 12.64 -6.59
N VAL A 78 4.41 12.06 -6.05
CA VAL A 78 3.74 10.86 -6.57
C VAL A 78 2.26 11.15 -6.79
N THR A 79 1.64 10.49 -7.76
CA THR A 79 0.19 10.51 -7.92
C THR A 79 -0.46 9.31 -7.24
N ASN A 80 -1.76 9.39 -6.97
CA ASN A 80 -2.54 8.23 -6.50
C ASN A 80 -2.42 7.04 -7.47
N LYS A 81 -2.31 7.31 -8.78
CA LYS A 81 -2.13 6.27 -9.80
C LYS A 81 -0.78 5.57 -9.65
N ASP A 82 0.31 6.32 -9.42
CA ASP A 82 1.64 5.75 -9.20
C ASP A 82 1.68 4.89 -7.94
N PHE A 83 1.01 5.36 -6.88
CA PHE A 83 0.86 4.61 -5.63
C PHE A 83 0.11 3.28 -5.85
N GLN A 84 -1.08 3.32 -6.47
CA GLN A 84 -1.88 2.11 -6.73
C GLN A 84 -1.15 1.12 -7.62
N ALA A 85 -0.48 1.59 -8.67
CA ALA A 85 0.31 0.74 -9.55
C ALA A 85 1.52 0.13 -8.83
N THR A 86 2.16 0.87 -7.92
CA THR A 86 3.27 0.34 -7.09
C THR A 86 2.78 -0.67 -6.05
N ILE A 87 1.63 -0.43 -5.41
CA ILE A 87 0.99 -1.42 -4.53
C ILE A 87 0.73 -2.70 -5.32
N LEU A 88 0.08 -2.59 -6.49
CA LEU A 88 -0.24 -3.74 -7.33
C LEU A 88 1.03 -4.50 -7.74
N TYR A 89 2.12 -3.79 -8.04
CA TYR A 89 3.42 -4.39 -8.32
C TYR A 89 3.92 -5.28 -7.17
N TYR A 90 3.93 -4.76 -5.93
CA TYR A 90 4.36 -5.52 -4.76
C TYR A 90 3.34 -6.60 -4.34
N CYS A 91 2.06 -6.48 -4.71
CA CYS A 91 1.06 -7.53 -4.51
C CYS A 91 1.37 -8.84 -5.28
N TYR A 92 2.19 -8.80 -6.33
CA TYR A 92 2.67 -10.02 -7.01
C TYR A 92 4.03 -10.49 -6.47
N ARG A 93 4.61 -9.78 -5.50
CA ARG A 93 5.95 -10.01 -4.95
C ARG A 93 5.91 -9.97 -3.42
N MET A 94 5.19 -10.93 -2.85
CA MET A 94 4.89 -10.96 -1.41
C MET A 94 6.14 -10.86 -0.54
N ASP A 95 7.21 -11.60 -0.85
CA ASP A 95 8.47 -11.56 -0.09
C ASP A 95 9.09 -10.15 -0.06
N GLU A 96 9.06 -9.42 -1.18
CA GLU A 96 9.52 -8.04 -1.23
C GLU A 96 8.61 -7.10 -0.44
N PHE A 97 7.29 -7.35 -0.47
CA PHE A 97 6.30 -6.53 0.21
C PHE A 97 6.36 -6.70 1.73
N GLU A 98 6.63 -7.92 2.21
CA GLU A 98 6.88 -8.21 3.62
C GLU A 98 8.06 -7.40 4.14
N ILE A 99 9.20 -7.43 3.44
CA ILE A 99 10.39 -6.63 3.80
C ILE A 99 10.07 -5.13 3.83
N ILE A 100 9.26 -4.63 2.89
CA ILE A 100 8.82 -3.23 2.89
C ILE A 100 8.02 -2.92 4.15
N TYR A 101 7.07 -3.77 4.52
CA TYR A 101 6.22 -3.55 5.69
C TYR A 101 6.99 -3.70 7.01
N GLU A 102 7.92 -4.65 7.11
CA GLU A 102 8.83 -4.74 8.26
C GLU A 102 9.57 -3.42 8.47
N GLN A 103 10.12 -2.84 7.40
CA GLN A 103 10.81 -1.54 7.49
C GLN A 103 9.86 -0.40 7.86
N VAL A 104 8.63 -0.39 7.34
CA VAL A 104 7.61 0.61 7.71
C VAL A 104 7.29 0.52 9.21
N VAL A 105 7.06 -0.68 9.74
CA VAL A 105 6.81 -0.90 11.17
C VAL A 105 8.02 -0.48 12.02
N GLN A 106 9.23 -0.81 11.59
CA GLN A 106 10.45 -0.36 12.26
C GLN A 106 10.55 1.17 12.31
N ASN A 107 10.27 1.87 11.21
CA ASN A 107 10.29 3.34 11.18
C ASN A 107 9.27 3.92 12.19
N LEU A 108 8.05 3.39 12.20
CA LEU A 108 6.99 3.84 13.12
C LEU A 108 7.39 3.60 14.59
N ASN A 109 7.97 2.44 14.91
CA ASN A 109 8.44 2.14 16.26
C ASN A 109 9.57 3.06 16.69
N GLN A 110 10.55 3.30 15.82
CA GLN A 110 11.66 4.22 16.11
C GLN A 110 11.18 5.65 16.37
N GLU A 111 10.26 6.15 15.53
CA GLU A 111 9.65 7.46 15.74
C GLU A 111 8.88 7.51 17.07
N ASN A 112 8.08 6.49 17.37
CA ASN A 112 7.31 6.42 18.61
C ASN A 112 8.21 6.34 19.86
N ASP A 113 9.28 5.55 19.83
CA ASP A 113 10.26 5.45 20.90
C ASP A 113 10.92 6.81 21.14
N SER A 114 11.32 7.51 20.07
CA SER A 114 11.88 8.86 20.18
C SER A 114 10.90 9.85 20.82
N LEU A 115 9.62 9.79 20.46
CA LEU A 115 8.57 10.63 21.05
C LEU A 115 8.33 10.29 22.53
N GLN A 116 8.38 9.01 22.91
CA GLN A 116 8.24 8.60 24.30
C GLN A 116 9.40 9.06 25.18
N MET A 117 10.63 9.05 24.63
CA MET A 117 11.81 9.59 25.32
C MET A 117 11.66 11.10 25.56
N ILE A 118 11.18 11.84 24.56
CA ILE A 118 10.95 13.30 24.67
C ILE A 118 9.81 13.62 25.64
N THR A 119 8.75 12.80 25.67
CA THR A 119 7.54 13.04 26.48
C THR A 119 7.58 12.44 27.88
N GLY A 120 8.65 11.73 28.26
CA GLY A 120 8.84 11.14 29.59
C GLY A 120 7.91 9.95 29.92
N LYS A 121 7.29 9.32 28.92
CA LYS A 121 6.22 8.31 29.07
C LYS A 121 6.66 6.85 28.94
N LYS A 122 7.94 6.51 29.10
CA LYS A 122 8.44 5.15 28.79
C LYS A 122 7.72 4.07 29.61
N LYS A 123 7.01 3.16 28.93
CA LYS A 123 6.69 1.82 29.48
C LYS A 123 7.92 0.93 29.28
N MET A 124 8.29 0.19 30.32
CA MET A 124 9.40 -0.76 30.34
C MET A 124 9.21 -1.82 29.23
N PRO A 125 10.28 -2.25 28.51
CA PRO A 125 10.15 -3.32 27.53
C PRO A 125 9.60 -4.57 28.21
N GLU A 126 8.54 -5.16 27.63
CA GLU A 126 8.05 -6.49 28.03
C GLU A 126 9.19 -7.49 27.82
N ASN A 127 9.46 -8.26 28.88
CA ASN A 127 10.46 -9.31 28.97
C ASN A 127 9.94 -10.62 28.36
#